data_AF-A0A7W9L3X3-F1
#
_entry.id   AF-A0A7W9L3X3-F1
#
_cell.length_a   1.000
_cell.length_b   1.000
_cell.length_c   1.000
_cell.angle_alpha   90.00
_cell.angle_beta   90.00
_cell.angle_gamma   90.00
#
_symmetry.space_group_name_H-M   'P 1'
#
loop_
_entity.id
_entity.type
_entity.pdbx_description
1 polymer ?
#
loop_
_entity_poly.entity_id
_entity_poly.type
_entity_poly.pdbx_seq_one_letter_code
_entity_poly.pdbx_strand_id
1 'polypeptide(L)'
;MSCAETDPAVYDLVRRHVDEIVLVEDEAMVEASRWLWFELGIAADLSGAASVAALRSGAVAFGPGRTIAGLVCGAGPDGIG
;
A
#
# COMPACT_ATOMS: atom_id res chain seq x y z
N MET A 1 -1.54 15.00 -11.37
CA MET A 1 -1.76 13.57 -11.67
C MET A 1 -2.76 13.47 -12.81
N SER A 2 -2.33 13.10 -14.01
CA SER A 2 -3.30 12.66 -15.03
C SER A 2 -3.78 11.29 -14.60
N CYS A 3 -5.00 11.19 -14.06
CA CYS A 3 -5.66 9.90 -13.95
C CYS A 3 -5.79 9.35 -15.37
N ALA A 4 -5.20 8.19 -15.62
CA ALA A 4 -5.40 7.45 -16.85
C ALA A 4 -6.45 6.36 -16.62
N GLU A 5 -7.17 6.01 -17.67
CA GLU A 5 -8.05 4.84 -17.63
C GLU A 5 -7.19 3.59 -17.39
N THR A 6 -7.63 2.71 -16.49
CA THR A 6 -6.96 1.43 -16.25
C THR A 6 -7.04 0.56 -17.50
N ASP A 7 -5.96 -0.14 -17.83
CA ASP A 7 -5.96 -1.10 -18.93
C ASP A 7 -7.12 -2.11 -18.78
N PRO A 8 -7.93 -2.35 -19.82
CA PRO A 8 -9.09 -3.25 -19.74
C PRO A 8 -8.75 -4.66 -19.26
N ALA A 9 -7.59 -5.21 -19.63
CA ALA A 9 -7.17 -6.55 -19.20
C ALA A 9 -6.83 -6.58 -17.70
N VAL A 10 -6.25 -5.50 -17.17
CA VAL A 10 -5.99 -5.35 -15.73
C VAL A 10 -7.29 -5.21 -14.96
N TYR A 11 -8.21 -4.38 -15.44
CA TYR A 11 -9.54 -4.23 -14.85
C TYR A 11 -10.27 -5.57 -14.74
N ASP A 12 -10.25 -6.35 -15.82
CA ASP A 12 -10.89 -7.66 -15.89
C ASP A 12 -10.31 -8.67 -14.89
N LEU A 13 -8.99 -8.65 -14.69
CA LEU A 13 -8.33 -9.50 -13.70
C LEU A 13 -8.71 -9.08 -12.28
N VAL A 14 -8.61 -7.79 -11.97
CA VAL A 14 -8.94 -7.24 -10.65
C VAL A 14 -10.40 -7.54 -10.30
N ARG A 15 -11.33 -7.27 -11.23
CA ARG A 15 -12.77 -7.53 -11.05
C ARG A 15 -13.08 -8.99 -10.70
N ARG A 16 -12.27 -9.96 -11.16
CA ARG A 16 -12.51 -11.40 -10.93
C ARG A 16 -11.78 -11.95 -9.71
N HIS A 17 -10.68 -11.34 -9.29
CA HIS A 17 -9.74 -11.96 -8.34
C HIS A 17 -9.40 -11.11 -7.11
N VAL A 18 -9.75 -9.83 -7.09
CA VAL A 18 -9.54 -8.96 -5.94
C VAL A 18 -10.81 -8.92 -5.10
N ASP A 19 -10.69 -9.29 -3.83
CA ASP A 19 -11.81 -9.33 -2.90
C ASP A 19 -12.30 -7.92 -2.51
N GLU A 20 -11.37 -6.97 -2.34
CA GLU A 20 -11.67 -5.62 -1.86
C GLU A 20 -10.66 -4.60 -2.40
N ILE A 21 -11.14 -3.38 -2.68
CA ILE A 21 -10.31 -2.20 -2.96
C ILE A 21 -10.56 -1.21 -1.84
N VAL A 22 -9.48 -0.82 -1.15
CA VAL A 22 -9.53 0.16 -0.06
C VAL A 22 -8.77 1.42 -0.45
N LEU A 23 -9.15 2.55 0.15
CA LEU A 23 -8.49 3.83 -0.02
C LEU A 23 -7.71 4.19 1.24
N VAL A 24 -6.62 4.92 1.05
CA VAL A 24 -5.78 5.48 2.11
C VAL A 24 -5.47 6.92 1.78
N GLU A 25 -5.35 7.75 2.80
CA GLU A 25 -4.93 9.14 2.67
C GLU A 25 -3.41 9.23 2.46
N ASP A 26 -2.97 10.32 1.83
CA ASP A 26 -1.54 10.57 1.56
C ASP A 26 -0.72 10.60 2.85
N GLU A 27 -1.26 11.18 3.93
CA GLU A 27 -0.62 11.20 5.24
C GLU A 27 -0.32 9.80 5.77
N ALA A 28 -1.24 8.85 5.57
CA ALA A 28 -1.03 7.46 5.99
C ALA A 28 0.10 6.79 5.21
N MET A 29 0.26 7.12 3.92
CA MET A 29 1.36 6.62 3.09
C MET A 29 2.71 7.19 3.53
N VAL A 30 2.76 8.48 3.91
CA VAL A 30 3.97 9.12 4.46
C VAL A 30 4.36 8.49 5.81
N GLU A 31 3.38 8.23 6.69
CA GLU A 31 3.66 7.56 7.96
C GLU A 31 4.13 6.12 7.77
N ALA A 32 3.57 5.41 6.79
CA ALA A 32 3.98 4.05 6.47
C ALA A 32 5.40 3.98 5.87
N SER A 33 5.77 4.92 4.99
CA SER A 33 7.14 4.96 4.42
C SER A 33 8.18 5.23 5.50
N ARG A 34 7.91 6.18 6.42
CA ARG A 34 8.77 6.45 7.58
C ARG A 34 8.91 5.24 8.50
N TRP A 35 7.79 4.54 8.75
CA TRP A 35 7.79 3.34 9.57
C TRP A 35 8.60 2.21 8.94
N LEU A 36 8.45 1.99 7.62
CA LEU A 36 9.23 1.01 6.85
C LEU A 36 10.73 1.28 6.94
N TRP A 37 11.13 2.55 6.84
CA TRP A 37 12.52 2.95 7.00
C TRP A 37 13.03 2.70 8.43
N PHE A 38 12.29 3.18 9.42
CA PHE A 38 12.72 3.12 10.82
C PHE A 38 12.79 1.69 11.36
N GLU A 39 11.78 0.86 11.10
CA GLU A 39 11.70 -0.49 11.69
C GLU A 39 12.44 -1.55 10.86
N LEU A 40 12.45 -1.41 9.53
CA LEU A 40 12.95 -2.45 8.62
C LEU A 40 14.13 -2.02 7.76
N GLY A 41 14.52 -0.73 7.78
CA GLY A 41 15.56 -0.20 6.90
C GLY A 41 15.18 -0.20 5.42
N ILE A 42 13.88 -0.23 5.11
CA ILE A 42 13.36 -0.27 3.74
C ILE A 42 13.00 1.14 3.28
N ALA A 43 13.68 1.62 2.24
CA ALA A 43 13.38 2.90 1.59
C ALA A 43 12.25 2.73 0.56
N ALA A 44 11.02 3.07 0.93
CA ALA A 44 9.84 3.00 0.07
C ALA A 44 9.36 4.39 -0.35
N ASP A 45 8.92 4.53 -1.60
CA ASP A 45 8.14 5.69 -2.04
C ASP A 45 6.70 5.61 -1.50
N LEU A 46 5.90 6.66 -1.68
CA LEU A 46 4.52 6.68 -1.17
C LEU A 46 3.67 5.54 -1.78
N SER A 47 3.86 5.27 -3.08
CA SER A 47 3.12 4.20 -3.76
C SER A 47 3.52 2.81 -3.25
N GLY A 48 4.81 2.58 -3.01
CA GLY A 48 5.37 1.38 -2.43
C GLY A 48 4.95 1.16 -0.97
N ALA A 49 4.70 2.23 -0.22
CA ALA A 49 4.23 2.16 1.15
C ALA A 49 2.70 1.97 1.28
N ALA A 50 1.92 2.11 0.21
CA ALA A 50 0.45 2.14 0.26
C ALA A 50 -0.17 0.88 0.89
N SER A 51 0.37 -0.31 0.61
CA SER A 51 -0.15 -1.56 1.20
C SER A 51 0.05 -1.59 2.71
N VAL A 52 1.20 -1.09 3.20
CA VAL A 52 1.51 -1.00 4.63
C VAL A 52 0.70 0.11 5.28
N ALA A 53 0.45 1.21 4.58
CA ALA A 53 -0.45 2.26 5.04
C ALA A 53 -1.86 1.73 5.30
N ALA A 54 -2.41 0.93 4.39
CA ALA A 54 -3.73 0.32 4.55
C ALA A 54 -3.81 -0.62 5.75
N LEU A 55 -2.75 -1.39 6.00
CA LEU A 55 -2.65 -2.25 7.18
C LEU A 55 -2.56 -1.45 8.48
N ARG A 56 -1.74 -0.39 8.51
CA ARG A 56 -1.49 0.41 9.71
C ARG A 56 -2.65 1.35 10.05
N SER A 57 -3.38 1.86 9.06
CA SER A 57 -4.56 2.71 9.25
C SER A 57 -5.81 1.92 9.64
N GLY A 58 -5.78 0.59 9.52
CA GLY A 58 -6.95 -0.27 9.73
C GLY A 58 -7.96 -0.19 8.59
N ALA A 59 -7.57 0.30 7.41
CA ALA A 59 -8.41 0.30 6.22
C ALA A 59 -8.79 -1.12 5.77
N VAL A 60 -7.99 -2.12 6.14
CA VAL A 60 -8.32 -3.55 5.99
C VAL A 60 -8.33 -4.22 7.35
N ALA A 61 -9.37 -5.01 7.63
CA ALA A 61 -9.52 -5.77 8.87
C ALA A 61 -9.39 -7.28 8.61
N PHE A 62 -8.67 -7.97 9.50
CA PHE A 62 -8.49 -9.41 9.43
C PHE A 62 -8.93 -10.09 10.72
N GLY A 63 -9.46 -11.31 10.60
CA GLY A 63 -9.76 -12.15 11.76
C GLY A 63 -8.50 -12.56 12.53
N PRO A 64 -8.63 -12.96 13.80
CA PRO A 64 -7.51 -13.40 14.61
C PRO A 64 -6.82 -14.64 14.02
N GLY A 65 -5.52 -14.77 14.25
CA GLY A 65 -4.72 -15.94 13.83
C GLY A 65 -4.34 -15.96 12.34
N ARG A 66 -4.54 -14.86 11.60
CA ARG A 66 -4.14 -14.73 10.20
C ARG A 66 -2.70 -14.23 10.07
N THR A 67 -1.94 -14.82 9.16
CA THR A 67 -0.66 -14.26 8.71
C THR A 67 -0.91 -13.27 7.59
N ILE A 68 -0.43 -12.04 7.75
CA ILE A 68 -0.64 -10.94 6.81
C ILE A 68 0.71 -10.51 6.23
N ALA A 69 0.73 -10.17 4.95
CA ALA A 69 1.89 -9.62 4.26
C ALA A 69 1.46 -8.38 3.47
N GLY A 70 2.27 -7.31 3.56
CA GLY A 70 2.15 -6.13 2.72
C GLY A 70 3.23 -6.14 1.64
N LEU A 71 2.86 -5.90 0.38
CA LEU A 71 3.81 -5.77 -0.72
C LEU A 71 4.36 -4.35 -0.78
N VAL A 72 5.70 -4.22 -0.67
CA VAL A 72 6.41 -2.97 -1.00
C VAL A 72 6.80 -3.03 -2.47
N CYS A 73 6.06 -2.32 -3.33
CA CYS A 73 6.22 -2.41 -4.78
C CYS A 73 7.17 -1.35 -5.38
N GLY A 74 7.44 -0.27 -4.66
CA GLY A 74 8.26 0.85 -5.11
C GLY A 74 9.28 1.26 -4.06
N ALA A 75 10.40 1.83 -4.52
CA ALA A 75 11.49 2.29 -3.69
C ALA A 75 11.67 3.80 -3.86
N GLY A 76 11.93 4.51 -2.76
CA GLY A 76 12.03 5.96 -2.75
C GLY A 76 12.50 6.52 -1.41
N PRO A 77 12.97 7.79 -1.40
CA PRO A 77 13.49 8.43 -0.20
C PRO A 77 12.41 9.06 0.69
N ASP A 78 11.11 8.91 0.37
CA ASP A 78 10.00 9.61 1.01
C ASP A 78 9.91 9.40 2.53
N GLY A 79 10.32 8.23 3.01
CA GLY A 79 10.40 7.89 4.43
C GLY A 79 11.71 8.27 5.12
N ILE A 80 12.70 8.77 4.38
CA ILE A 80 14.05 9.08 4.87
C ILE A 80 14.13 10.57 5.20
N GLY A 81 13.96 10.91 6.48
CA GLY A 81 14.03 12.28 6.99
C GLY A 81 13.58 12.39 8.42
#